data_AF-I9KNF4-F1
#
_entry.id   AF-I9KNF4-F1
#
_cell.length_a   1.000
_cell.length_b   1.000
_cell.length_c   1.000
_cell.angle_alpha   90.00
_cell.angle_beta   90.00
_cell.angle_gamma   90.00
#
_symmetry.space_group_name_H-M   'P 1'
#
loop_
_entity.id
_entity.type
_entity.pdbx_description
1 polymer ?
#
loop_
_entity_poly.entity_id
_entity_poly.type
_entity_poly.pdbx_seq_one_letter_code
_entity_poly.pdbx_strand_id
1 'polypeptide(L)'
;MAVNSAQYLVEPALAMLTVGLLMVMARWASTPLRALPRGVVLGHDFGLLVPVAVVDTPAEVSRARAALRTQGIRSTWAMAMTPLHIDAAGNILSRPRQRRHVLVFGADAARAARALAAPPGGLSSQT
;
A
#
# COMPACT_ATOMS: atom_id res chain seq x y z
N MET A 1 29.93 -34.62 41.91
CA MET A 1 28.55 -34.11 41.68
C MET A 1 28.58 -32.68 41.13
N ALA A 2 29.22 -32.43 39.98
CA ALA A 2 29.25 -31.09 39.36
C ALA A 2 28.92 -31.10 37.86
N VAL A 3 28.85 -32.28 37.24
CA VAL A 3 28.66 -32.44 35.79
C VAL A 3 27.18 -32.38 35.39
N ASN A 4 26.26 -32.78 36.28
CA ASN A 4 24.81 -32.71 36.01
C ASN A 4 24.27 -31.28 35.99
N SER A 5 24.78 -30.39 36.83
CA SER A 5 24.27 -29.01 36.97
C SER A 5 24.47 -28.18 35.71
N ALA A 6 25.56 -28.44 34.98
CA ALA A 6 25.87 -27.76 33.73
C ALA A 6 24.91 -28.17 32.60
N GLN A 7 24.46 -29.42 32.56
CA GLN A 7 23.54 -29.90 31.52
C GLN A 7 22.14 -29.27 31.62
N TYR A 8 21.65 -29.03 32.84
CA TYR A 8 20.35 -28.36 33.06
C TYR A 8 20.33 -26.87 32.68
N LEU A 9 21.50 -26.25 32.49
CA LEU A 9 21.61 -24.85 32.06
C LEU A 9 21.73 -24.71 30.53
N VAL A 10 22.11 -25.78 29.82
CA VAL A 10 22.29 -25.75 28.36
C VAL A 10 20.95 -25.65 27.64
N GLU A 11 19.94 -26.42 28.06
CA GLU A 11 18.60 -26.38 27.47
C GLU A 11 17.93 -25.00 27.55
N PRO A 12 17.85 -24.32 28.71
CA PRO A 12 17.27 -23.00 28.79
C PRO A 12 18.11 -21.95 28.05
N ALA A 13 19.44 -22.07 28.04
CA ALA A 13 20.30 -21.16 27.28
C ALA A 13 20.05 -21.27 25.77
N LEU A 14 19.92 -22.50 25.25
CA LEU A 14 19.61 -22.74 23.84
C LEU A 14 18.20 -22.22 23.49
N ALA A 15 17.23 -22.41 24.38
CA ALA A 15 15.88 -21.87 24.22
C ALA A 15 15.89 -20.34 24.14
N MET A 16 16.58 -19.65 25.05
CA MET A 16 16.69 -18.19 25.04
C MET A 16 17.40 -17.67 23.78
N LEU A 17 18.45 -18.37 23.34
CA LEU A 17 19.17 -18.02 22.11
C LEU A 17 18.27 -18.16 20.88
N THR A 18 17.48 -19.24 20.81
CA THR A 18 16.52 -19.49 19.73
C THR A 18 15.43 -18.42 19.70
N VAL A 19 14.84 -18.09 20.86
CA VAL A 19 13.81 -17.04 20.98
C VAL A 19 14.38 -15.68 20.59
N GLY A 20 15.60 -15.36 21.04
CA GLY A 20 16.29 -14.12 20.65
C GLY A 20 16.51 -14.03 19.14
N LEU A 21 16.99 -15.11 18.53
CA LEU A 21 17.21 -15.16 17.08
C LEU A 21 15.90 -15.00 16.30
N LEU A 22 14.82 -15.66 16.73
CA LEU A 22 13.49 -15.52 16.14
C LEU A 22 12.97 -14.09 16.28
N MET A 23 13.16 -13.43 17.43
CA MET A 23 12.78 -12.03 17.61
C MET A 23 13.55 -11.09 16.67
N VAL A 24 14.86 -11.32 16.51
CA VAL A 24 15.69 -10.55 15.57
C VAL A 24 15.20 -10.76 14.14
N MET A 25 15.01 -12.01 13.71
CA MET A 25 14.48 -12.31 12.38
C MET A 25 13.09 -11.73 12.16
N ALA A 26 12.19 -11.83 13.15
CA ALA A 26 10.86 -11.25 13.08
C ALA A 26 10.93 -9.72 12.97
N ARG A 27 11.82 -9.07 13.73
CA ARG A 27 12.06 -7.63 13.65
C ARG A 27 12.61 -7.20 12.29
N TRP A 28 13.52 -7.97 11.71
CA TRP A 28 14.08 -7.72 10.38
C TRP A 28 13.05 -7.96 9.26
N ALA A 29 12.27 -9.05 9.34
CA ALA A 29 11.21 -9.34 8.38
C ALA A 29 10.05 -8.34 8.47
N SER A 30 9.77 -7.85 9.67
CA SER A 30 8.70 -6.89 9.95
C SER A 30 9.19 -5.45 9.93
N THR A 31 10.47 -5.20 9.57
CA THR A 31 10.90 -3.83 9.31
C THR A 31 10.09 -3.39 8.11
N PRO A 32 9.19 -2.39 8.26
CA PRO A 32 8.32 -2.00 7.16
C PRO A 32 9.24 -1.62 6.00
N LEU A 33 9.14 -2.37 4.90
CA LEU A 33 9.80 -1.97 3.65
C LEU A 33 9.43 -0.51 3.47
N ARG A 34 10.43 0.37 3.56
CA ARG A 34 10.27 1.81 3.41
C ARG A 34 9.33 2.02 2.24
N ALA A 35 8.27 2.79 2.45
CA ALA A 35 7.28 3.12 1.43
C ALA A 35 8.00 3.29 0.09
N LEU A 36 7.73 2.38 -0.85
CA LEU A 36 8.40 2.40 -2.16
C LEU A 36 8.33 3.83 -2.70
N PRO A 37 9.44 4.37 -3.24
CA PRO A 37 9.43 5.71 -3.81
C PRO A 37 8.29 5.82 -4.80
N ARG A 38 7.41 6.80 -4.60
CA ARG A 38 6.38 7.16 -5.59
C ARG A 38 7.10 7.49 -6.89
N GLY A 39 7.06 6.57 -7.87
CA GLY A 39 7.59 6.83 -9.21
C GLY A 39 8.57 5.80 -9.77
N VAL A 40 8.84 4.66 -9.11
CA VAL A 40 9.54 3.57 -9.80
C VAL A 40 8.56 2.92 -10.79
N VAL A 41 8.61 3.37 -12.04
CA VAL A 41 8.03 2.65 -13.17
C VAL A 41 8.87 1.39 -13.34
N LEU A 42 8.51 0.30 -12.66
CA LEU A 42 9.06 -1.01 -12.99
C LEU A 42 8.67 -1.27 -14.46
N GLY A 43 9.66 -1.28 -15.34
CA GLY A 43 9.50 -1.44 -16.80
C GLY A 43 8.97 -2.80 -17.26
N HIS A 44 8.28 -3.51 -16.37
CA HIS A 44 7.53 -4.72 -16.67
C HIS A 44 6.19 -4.66 -15.92
N ASP A 45 5.10 -4.53 -16.66
CA ASP A 45 3.74 -4.59 -16.13
C ASP A 45 3.48 -6.01 -15.62
N PHE A 46 3.74 -6.27 -14.36
CA PHE A 46 3.36 -7.52 -13.68
C PHE A 46 1.83 -7.62 -13.45
N GLY A 47 1.02 -6.92 -14.25
CA GLY A 47 -0.42 -6.77 -14.01
C GLY A 47 -0.74 -6.00 -12.72
N LEU A 48 0.22 -5.21 -12.21
CA LEU A 48 0.07 -4.49 -10.95
C LEU A 48 -0.93 -3.34 -11.12
N LEU A 49 -1.87 -3.29 -10.17
CA LEU A 49 -2.86 -2.23 -10.06
C LEU A 49 -2.22 -0.99 -9.41
N VAL A 50 -2.17 0.10 -10.17
CA VAL A 50 -1.59 1.39 -9.76
C VAL A 50 -2.71 2.35 -9.38
N PRO A 51 -2.63 3.03 -8.22
CA PRO A 51 -3.58 4.07 -7.85
C PRO A 51 -3.39 5.33 -8.68
N VAL A 52 -4.46 5.75 -9.36
CA VAL A 52 -4.50 6.97 -10.19
C VAL A 52 -5.33 8.09 -9.59
N ALA A 53 -6.23 7.78 -8.66
CA ALA A 53 -6.98 8.77 -7.89
C ALA A 53 -7.32 8.25 -6.49
N VAL A 54 -7.53 9.19 -5.57
CA VAL A 54 -8.05 8.94 -4.22
C VAL A 54 -9.31 9.77 -4.05
N VAL A 55 -10.41 9.12 -3.69
CA VAL A 55 -11.73 9.75 -3.58
C VAL A 55 -12.37 9.40 -2.23
N ASP A 56 -13.24 10.28 -1.74
CA ASP A 56 -13.83 10.16 -0.41
C ASP A 56 -15.20 9.45 -0.48
N THR A 57 -15.95 9.61 -1.58
CA THR A 57 -17.32 9.07 -1.71
C THR A 57 -17.44 7.89 -2.69
N PRO A 58 -18.38 6.94 -2.46
CA PRO A 58 -18.68 5.89 -3.45
C PRO A 58 -19.14 6.44 -4.81
N ALA A 59 -19.86 7.56 -4.80
CA ALA A 59 -20.33 8.22 -6.02
C ALA A 59 -19.17 8.76 -6.86
N GLU A 60 -18.12 9.29 -6.24
CA GLU A 60 -16.88 9.69 -6.94
C GLU A 60 -16.14 8.51 -7.56
N VAL A 61 -16.10 7.36 -6.88
CA VAL A 61 -15.53 6.14 -7.47
C VAL A 61 -16.27 5.77 -8.75
N SER A 62 -17.60 5.73 -8.70
CA SER A 62 -18.43 5.40 -9.87
C SER A 62 -18.21 6.40 -11.02
N ARG A 63 -18.14 7.70 -10.71
CA ARG A 63 -17.86 8.75 -11.72
C ARG A 63 -16.48 8.60 -12.36
N ALA A 64 -15.44 8.43 -11.54
CA ALA A 64 -14.08 8.24 -12.03
C ALA A 64 -13.95 6.98 -12.90
N ARG A 65 -14.56 5.86 -12.47
CA ARG A 65 -14.56 4.62 -13.25
C ARG A 65 -15.35 4.74 -14.55
N ALA A 66 -16.46 5.48 -14.55
CA ALA A 66 -17.20 5.78 -15.77
C ALA A 66 -16.36 6.60 -16.75
N ALA A 67 -15.68 7.65 -16.28
CA ALA A 67 -14.79 8.48 -17.10
C ALA A 67 -13.59 7.70 -17.66
N LEU A 68 -13.04 6.74 -16.91
CA LEU A 68 -12.00 5.85 -17.41
C LEU A 68 -12.55 4.85 -18.43
N ARG A 69 -13.76 4.33 -18.20
CA ARG A 69 -14.42 3.37 -19.10
C ARG A 69 -14.76 3.98 -20.45
N THR A 70 -15.17 5.25 -20.52
CA THR A 70 -15.42 5.92 -21.81
C THR A 70 -14.16 6.02 -22.68
N GLN A 71 -12.98 5.94 -22.07
CA GLN A 71 -11.69 5.88 -22.78
C GLN A 71 -11.17 4.44 -23.00
N GLY A 72 -11.97 3.42 -22.69
CA GLY A 72 -11.58 2.02 -22.81
C GLY A 72 -10.59 1.55 -21.74
N ILE A 73 -10.38 2.32 -20.67
CA ILE A 73 -9.43 1.98 -19.61
C ILE A 73 -10.11 1.09 -18.56
N ARG A 74 -9.53 -0.08 -18.30
CA ARG A 74 -10.01 -1.00 -17.26
C ARG A 74 -9.63 -0.46 -15.88
N SER A 75 -10.63 -0.31 -15.01
CA SER A 75 -10.43 0.23 -13.66
C SER A 75 -11.18 -0.57 -12.59
N THR A 76 -10.54 -0.68 -11.43
CA THR A 76 -11.11 -1.24 -10.20
C THR A 76 -10.93 -0.25 -9.05
N TRP A 77 -11.42 -0.58 -7.86
CA TRP A 77 -11.25 0.25 -6.67
C TRP A 77 -10.91 -0.60 -5.45
N ALA A 78 -10.22 0.00 -4.49
CA ALA A 78 -9.90 -0.59 -3.20
C ALA A 78 -10.00 0.45 -2.09
N MET A 79 -10.14 0.00 -0.83
CA MET A 79 -10.05 0.92 0.30
C MET A 79 -8.63 1.47 0.44
N ALA A 80 -8.53 2.78 0.59
CA ALA A 80 -7.30 3.48 0.91
C ALA A 80 -7.18 3.56 2.43
N MET A 81 -6.33 2.71 3.00
CA MET A 81 -6.06 2.74 4.43
C MET A 81 -5.03 3.83 4.71
N THR A 82 -5.44 4.89 5.41
CA THR A 82 -4.53 5.94 5.86
C THR A 82 -3.97 5.56 7.24
N PRO A 83 -2.65 5.74 7.48
CA PRO A 83 -2.06 5.44 8.77
C PRO A 83 -2.70 6.28 9.89
N LEU A 84 -2.98 5.66 11.03
CA LEU A 84 -3.30 6.37 12.27
C LEU A 84 -2.00 7.06 12.74
N HIS A 85 -1.97 8.39 12.75
CA HIS A 85 -0.85 9.12 13.32
C HIS A 85 -1.14 9.41 14.79
N ILE A 86 -0.22 8.98 15.64
CA ILE A 86 -0.24 9.17 17.10
C ILE A 86 1.02 9.95 17.46
N ASP A 87 0.90 10.96 18.32
CA ASP A 87 2.07 11.66 18.86
C ASP A 87 2.80 10.82 19.92
N ALA A 88 3.94 11.33 20.41
CA ALA A 88 4.71 10.66 21.47
C ALA A 88 3.99 10.61 22.83
N ALA A 89 2.95 11.42 23.03
CA ALA A 89 2.13 11.46 24.24
C ALA A 89 0.89 10.55 24.17
N GLY A 90 0.66 9.88 23.03
CA GLY A 90 -0.49 8.99 22.81
C GLY A 90 -1.73 9.68 22.24
N ASN A 91 -1.67 10.96 21.87
CA ASN A 91 -2.80 11.66 21.26
C ASN A 91 -2.91 11.36 19.76
N ILE A 92 -4.14 11.25 19.28
CA ILE A 92 -4.43 11.00 17.87
C ILE A 92 -4.31 12.30 17.09
N LEU A 93 -3.27 12.41 16.25
CA LEU A 93 -3.03 13.56 15.37
C LEU A 93 -3.87 13.51 14.09
N SER A 94 -4.13 12.31 13.56
CA SER A 94 -4.96 12.14 12.38
C SER A 94 -5.78 10.85 12.46
N ARG A 95 -7.10 10.98 12.39
CA ARG A 95 -8.00 9.84 12.37
C ARG A 95 -8.04 9.23 10.96
N PRO A 96 -8.04 7.90 10.81
CA PRO A 96 -8.15 7.25 9.51
C PRO A 96 -9.44 7.69 8.83
N ARG A 97 -9.34 8.22 7.62
CA ARG A 97 -10.52 8.48 6.77
C ARG A 97 -10.70 7.28 5.85
N GLN A 98 -11.94 6.83 5.71
CA GLN A 98 -12.32 5.81 4.72
C GLN A 98 -12.25 6.42 3.32
N ARG A 99 -11.04 6.44 2.77
CA ARG A 99 -10.77 6.86 1.41
C ARG A 99 -10.80 5.66 0.47
N ARG A 100 -10.95 5.90 -0.82
CA ARG A 100 -11.00 4.84 -1.84
C ARG A 100 -10.01 5.16 -2.95
N HIS A 101 -9.17 4.19 -3.28
CA HIS A 101 -8.28 4.27 -4.44
C HIS A 101 -9.03 3.82 -5.69
N VAL A 102 -8.93 4.60 -6.76
CA VAL A 102 -9.24 4.14 -8.12
C VAL A 102 -7.95 3.61 -8.72
N LEU A 103 -7.99 2.35 -9.13
CA LEU A 103 -6.84 1.56 -9.56
C LEU A 103 -6.98 1.21 -11.05
N VAL A 104 -5.88 1.27 -11.79
CA VAL A 104 -5.78 0.84 -13.20
C VAL A 104 -4.52 -0.02 -13.38
N PHE A 105 -4.41 -0.75 -14.49
CA PHE A 105 -3.16 -1.43 -14.82
C PHE A 105 -2.04 -0.42 -15.09
N GLY A 106 -0.81 -0.76 -14.73
CA GLY A 106 0.35 0.11 -14.89
C GLY A 106 0.51 0.66 -16.31
N ALA A 107 0.27 -0.17 -17.32
CA ALA A 107 0.31 0.19 -18.74
C ALA A 107 -0.59 1.40 -19.06
N ASP A 108 -1.74 1.49 -18.40
CA ASP A 108 -2.74 2.54 -18.61
C ASP A 108 -2.59 3.72 -17.63
N ALA A 109 -1.67 3.67 -16.66
CA ALA A 109 -1.59 4.64 -15.56
C ALA A 109 -1.38 6.08 -16.04
N ALA A 110 -0.44 6.30 -16.97
CA ALA A 110 -0.17 7.63 -17.52
C ALA A 110 -1.35 8.15 -18.40
N ARG A 111 -2.07 7.24 -19.05
CA ARG A 111 -3.25 7.58 -19.85
C ARG A 111 -4.44 7.92 -18.94
N ALA A 112 -4.65 7.14 -17.89
CA ALA A 112 -5.69 7.34 -16.88
C ALA A 112 -5.48 8.64 -16.09
N ALA A 113 -4.24 8.97 -15.71
CA ALA A 113 -3.92 10.23 -15.04
C ALA A 113 -4.30 11.45 -15.91
N ARG A 114 -4.00 11.41 -17.21
CA ARG A 114 -4.40 12.45 -18.16
C ARG A 114 -5.92 12.51 -18.34
N ALA A 115 -6.57 11.36 -18.42
CA ALA A 115 -8.02 11.25 -18.54
C ALA A 115 -8.76 11.90 -17.37
N LEU A 116 -8.25 11.72 -16.15
CA LEU A 116 -8.85 12.25 -14.93
C LEU A 116 -8.47 13.70 -14.66
N ALA A 117 -7.35 14.18 -15.19
CA ALA A 117 -6.94 15.59 -15.13
C ALA A 117 -7.69 16.46 -16.14
N ALA A 118 -8.19 15.88 -17.24
CA ALA A 118 -8.97 16.61 -18.23
C ALA A 118 -10.37 16.94 -17.67
N PRO A 119 -10.84 18.20 -17.78
CA PRO A 119 -12.20 18.55 -17.40
C PRO A 119 -13.21 17.76 -18.26
N PRO A 120 -14.35 17.32 -17.69
CA PRO A 120 -15.39 16.62 -18.44
C PRO A 120 -16.04 17.61 -19.43
N GLY A 121 -15.53 17.67 -20.66
CA GLY A 121 -16.09 18.57 -21.69
C GLY A 121 -15.24 18.85 -22.94
N GLY A 122 -14.05 18.26 -23.10
CA GLY A 122 -13.21 18.49 -24.28
C GLY A 122 -13.61 17.68 -25.53
N LEU A 123 -14.87 17.76 -25.97
CA LEU A 123 -15.24 17.39 -27.34
C LEU A 123 -14.82 18.53 -28.26
N SER A 124 -13.56 18.54 -28.70
CA SER A 124 -13.17 19.34 -29.85
C SER A 124 -13.60 18.60 -31.11
N SER A 125 -14.78 18.95 -31.60
CA SER A 125 -15.16 18.82 -33.00
C SER A 125 -13.99 19.30 -33.87
N GLN A 126 -13.39 18.42 -34.66
CA GLN A 126 -12.66 18.82 -35.85
C GLN A 126 -13.31 18.15 -37.04
N THR A 127 -13.92 19.05 -37.80
CA THR A 127 -14.43 18.91 -39.16
C THR A 127 -13.25 18.82 -40.13
#